data_AF-A0A369BEE0-F1
#
_entry.id   AF-A0A369BEE0-F1
#
_cell.length_a   1.000
_cell.length_b   1.000
_cell.length_c   1.000
_cell.angle_alpha   90.00
_cell.angle_beta   90.00
_cell.angle_gamma   90.00
#
_symmetry.space_group_name_H-M   'P 1'
#
loop_
_entity.id
_entity.type
_entity.pdbx_description
1 polymer ?
#
loop_
_entity_poly.entity_id
_entity_poly.type
_entity_poly.pdbx_seq_one_letter_code
_entity_poly.pdbx_strand_id
1 'polypeptide(L)'
;MKTKRTLILSGLLVMAIIFANIPVSAYSAMYNNGLSLFSKFFNMTEEDIYKSNLNDSAESLLAEIKALEQELKDDNSKIALVPHAMALIEKKDEFTPEEIILLLQDDETGAILESILIKMYIEKKADSNKLLPLLNDGKLSSDSKDYIVAIGDFSDDSLTDICYKYDNSVTVVAMKKLMTTNVEKAYQFASEILINDTKNVSDAKLWAASLGAGEYFNRFSGDDSEKKIIVEKLKELFSISKNEVVKDKFIYSLAKMNDFDVFKYIISDDKIDTDLKISTIERNVQMLVEKSTSKTSSSELSYIIKAMEIHPILEVGEALQQSLKSRTVPQSEELMATVKHIENNGIKGVFKYEQN
;
A
#
# COMPACT_ATOMS: atom_id res chain seq x y z
N MET A 1 -11.25 -0.64 -20.19
CA MET A 1 -12.54 -0.26 -19.55
C MET A 1 -12.66 -0.75 -18.10
N LYS A 2 -12.15 -1.95 -17.74
CA LYS A 2 -12.15 -2.46 -16.35
C LYS A 2 -11.28 -1.62 -15.40
N THR A 3 -10.08 -1.19 -15.79
CA THR A 3 -9.16 -0.36 -14.97
C THR A 3 -9.69 1.03 -14.61
N LYS A 4 -10.49 1.66 -15.49
CA LYS A 4 -11.17 2.94 -15.19
C LYS A 4 -12.25 2.77 -14.13
N ARG A 5 -12.90 1.60 -14.04
CA ARG A 5 -13.91 1.33 -13.00
C ARG A 5 -13.26 1.07 -11.64
N THR A 6 -12.10 0.40 -11.59
CA THR A 6 -11.43 0.08 -10.32
C THR A 6 -10.88 1.33 -9.60
N LEU A 7 -10.35 2.32 -10.34
CA LEU A 7 -9.89 3.61 -9.80
C LEU A 7 -11.03 4.52 -9.34
N ILE A 8 -12.14 4.51 -10.09
CA ILE A 8 -13.39 5.19 -9.68
C ILE A 8 -13.98 4.52 -8.44
N LEU A 9 -13.92 3.18 -8.35
CA LEU A 9 -14.40 2.40 -7.20
C LEU A 9 -13.53 2.57 -5.96
N SER A 10 -12.19 2.63 -6.05
CA SER A 10 -11.34 2.86 -4.87
C SER A 10 -11.43 4.29 -4.34
N GLY A 11 -11.55 5.28 -5.23
CA GLY A 11 -11.86 6.67 -4.84
C GLY A 11 -13.26 6.80 -4.24
N LEU A 12 -14.27 6.13 -4.81
CA LEU A 12 -15.63 6.08 -4.25
C LEU A 12 -15.72 5.26 -2.96
N LEU A 13 -14.87 4.26 -2.74
CA LEU A 13 -14.88 3.43 -1.52
C LEU A 13 -14.29 4.20 -0.34
N VAL A 14 -13.20 4.96 -0.55
CA VAL A 14 -12.66 5.89 0.45
C VAL A 14 -13.71 6.97 0.75
N MET A 15 -14.38 7.51 -0.27
CA MET A 15 -15.49 8.46 -0.10
C MET A 15 -16.70 7.85 0.61
N ALA A 16 -17.11 6.61 0.31
CA ALA A 16 -18.26 5.97 0.94
C ALA A 16 -18.01 5.59 2.41
N ILE A 17 -16.76 5.27 2.78
CA ILE A 17 -16.35 5.06 4.17
C ILE A 17 -16.33 6.39 4.95
N ILE A 18 -16.01 7.50 4.27
CA ILE A 18 -16.11 8.87 4.80
C ILE A 18 -17.60 9.27 4.97
N PHE A 19 -18.44 9.10 3.95
CA PHE A 19 -19.87 9.49 3.99
C PHE A 19 -20.74 8.65 4.94
N ALA A 20 -20.35 7.42 5.27
CA ALA A 20 -21.18 6.53 6.10
C ALA A 20 -21.01 6.73 7.61
N ASN A 21 -19.97 7.43 8.09
CA ASN A 21 -19.63 7.45 9.52
C ASN A 21 -19.04 8.76 10.05
N ILE A 22 -19.12 9.89 9.34
CA ILE A 22 -18.65 11.17 9.91
C ILE A 22 -19.84 11.93 10.50
N PRO A 23 -19.91 12.05 11.84
CA PRO A 23 -20.99 12.78 12.48
C PRO A 23 -20.89 14.28 12.19
N VAL A 24 -22.06 14.89 11.98
CA VAL A 24 -22.36 16.35 12.00
C VAL A 24 -21.61 17.11 13.11
N SER A 25 -21.16 16.37 14.14
CA SER A 25 -20.32 16.87 15.22
C SER A 25 -19.00 17.52 14.80
N ALA A 26 -18.38 17.18 13.66
CA ALA A 26 -17.09 17.75 13.25
C ALA A 26 -17.19 19.28 13.07
N TYR A 27 -18.17 19.75 12.30
CA TYR A 27 -18.42 21.19 12.10
C TYR A 27 -18.95 21.87 13.37
N SER A 28 -19.77 21.17 14.18
CA SER A 28 -20.25 21.72 15.45
C SER A 28 -19.14 21.89 16.50
N ALA A 29 -18.14 20.99 16.50
CA ALA A 29 -16.99 21.06 17.39
C ALA A 29 -16.01 22.16 16.96
N MET A 30 -15.83 22.40 15.66
CA MET A 30 -15.03 23.51 15.14
C MET A 30 -15.65 24.87 15.45
N TYR A 31 -16.97 24.99 15.45
CA TYR A 31 -17.68 26.20 15.87
C TYR A 31 -17.47 26.50 17.36
N ASN A 32 -17.54 25.48 18.23
CA ASN A 32 -17.26 25.63 19.66
C ASN A 32 -15.81 26.06 19.94
N ASN A 33 -14.89 25.84 18.99
CA ASN A 33 -13.49 26.27 19.06
C ASN A 33 -13.23 27.68 18.48
N GLY A 34 -14.26 28.40 18.01
CA GLY A 34 -14.16 29.83 17.71
C GLY A 34 -13.54 30.21 16.36
N LEU A 35 -13.54 29.32 15.36
CA LEU A 35 -13.04 29.64 14.02
C LEU A 35 -14.06 30.49 13.25
N SER A 36 -13.80 31.80 13.12
CA SER A 36 -14.71 32.76 12.49
C SER A 36 -15.01 32.47 11.02
N LEU A 37 -14.08 31.83 10.29
CA LEU A 37 -14.30 31.50 8.88
C LEU A 37 -15.37 30.42 8.66
N PHE A 38 -15.60 29.56 9.66
CA PHE A 38 -16.62 28.50 9.58
C PHE A 38 -18.03 28.96 9.96
N SER A 39 -18.21 30.19 10.47
CA SER A 39 -19.53 30.67 10.89
C SER A 39 -20.55 30.69 9.75
N LYS A 40 -20.08 30.82 8.50
CA LYS A 40 -20.94 30.81 7.31
C LYS A 40 -21.52 29.41 6.99
N PHE A 41 -20.96 28.35 7.56
CA PHE A 41 -21.39 26.96 7.35
C PHE A 41 -22.17 26.38 8.53
N PHE A 42 -22.55 27.23 9.48
CA PHE A 42 -23.29 26.80 10.65
C PHE A 42 -24.63 26.16 10.26
N ASN A 43 -24.90 24.96 10.80
CA ASN A 43 -26.07 24.12 10.48
C ASN A 43 -26.18 23.67 9.01
N MET A 44 -25.12 23.75 8.22
CA MET A 44 -25.08 23.17 6.87
C MET A 44 -24.56 21.74 6.93
N THR A 45 -25.11 20.86 6.11
CA THR A 45 -24.52 19.54 5.88
C THR A 45 -23.34 19.66 4.91
N GLU A 46 -22.47 18.65 4.85
CA GLU A 46 -21.38 18.59 3.84
C GLU A 46 -21.92 18.74 2.41
N GLU A 47 -23.08 18.15 2.11
CA GLU A 47 -23.74 18.26 0.81
C GLU A 47 -24.21 19.69 0.54
N ASP A 48 -24.74 20.39 1.55
CA ASP A 48 -25.15 21.79 1.42
C ASP A 48 -23.94 22.71 1.20
N ILE A 49 -22.83 22.46 1.91
CA ILE A 49 -21.57 23.20 1.75
C ILE A 49 -21.05 22.98 0.33
N TYR A 50 -20.97 21.74 -0.14
CA TYR A 50 -20.55 21.42 -1.50
C TYR A 50 -21.41 22.13 -2.56
N LYS A 51 -22.75 22.02 -2.45
CA LYS A 51 -23.68 22.68 -3.38
C LYS A 51 -23.56 24.20 -3.36
N SER A 52 -23.34 24.79 -2.18
CA SER A 52 -23.09 26.22 -2.04
C SER A 52 -21.82 26.61 -2.77
N ASN A 53 -20.71 25.92 -2.49
CA ASN A 53 -19.39 26.17 -3.04
C ASN A 53 -19.35 26.03 -4.57
N LEU A 54 -20.19 25.19 -5.19
CA LEU A 54 -20.28 25.12 -6.66
C LEU A 54 -20.65 26.45 -7.32
N ASN A 55 -21.33 27.35 -6.59
CA ASN A 55 -21.71 28.68 -7.10
C ASN A 55 -20.59 29.72 -6.96
N ASP A 56 -19.58 29.46 -6.14
CA ASP A 56 -18.44 30.36 -5.95
C ASP A 56 -17.47 30.30 -7.14
N SER A 57 -16.64 31.32 -7.33
CA SER A 57 -15.57 31.27 -8.32
C SER A 57 -14.44 30.35 -7.87
N ALA A 58 -13.70 29.78 -8.81
CA ALA A 58 -12.53 28.94 -8.48
C ALA A 58 -11.49 29.69 -7.63
N GLU A 59 -11.24 30.97 -7.93
CA GLU A 59 -10.34 31.84 -7.15
C GLU A 59 -10.82 32.04 -5.71
N SER A 60 -12.13 32.24 -5.51
CA SER A 60 -12.71 32.42 -4.18
C SER A 60 -12.60 31.15 -3.36
N LEU A 61 -12.89 29.99 -3.96
CA LEU A 61 -12.74 28.68 -3.29
C LEU A 61 -11.29 28.37 -2.96
N LEU A 62 -10.35 28.68 -3.86
CA LEU A 62 -8.93 28.52 -3.62
C LEU A 62 -8.48 29.33 -2.39
N ALA A 63 -8.84 30.62 -2.35
CA ALA A 63 -8.50 31.50 -1.23
C ALA A 63 -9.14 31.05 0.08
N GLU A 64 -10.39 30.56 0.01
CA GLU A 64 -11.07 30.01 1.16
C GLU A 64 -10.39 28.75 1.70
N ILE A 65 -10.07 27.77 0.84
CA ILE A 65 -9.39 26.54 1.26
C ILE A 65 -8.05 26.88 1.92
N LYS A 66 -7.27 27.81 1.33
CA LYS A 66 -6.01 28.29 1.93
C LYS A 66 -6.24 28.84 3.34
N ALA A 67 -7.24 29.72 3.51
CA ALA A 67 -7.52 30.34 4.80
C ALA A 67 -8.00 29.32 5.85
N LEU A 68 -8.89 28.41 5.47
CA LEU A 68 -9.39 27.36 6.36
C LEU A 68 -8.28 26.37 6.75
N GLU A 69 -7.41 25.98 5.82
CA GLU A 69 -6.29 25.08 6.11
C GLU A 69 -5.29 25.67 7.10
N GLN A 70 -5.04 26.99 7.04
CA GLN A 70 -4.19 27.69 8.01
C GLN A 70 -4.82 27.77 9.41
N GLU A 71 -6.15 27.89 9.48
CA GLU A 71 -6.88 27.92 10.75
C GLU A 71 -7.02 26.53 11.40
N LEU A 72 -7.10 25.47 10.59
CA LEU A 72 -7.28 24.08 11.03
C LEU A 72 -5.95 23.43 11.42
N LYS A 73 -5.62 23.50 12.71
CA LYS A 73 -4.35 22.99 13.24
C LYS A 73 -4.26 21.48 13.41
N ASP A 74 -5.38 20.79 13.57
CA ASP A 74 -5.41 19.33 13.75
C ASP A 74 -5.91 18.62 12.48
N ASP A 75 -5.29 17.47 12.17
CA ASP A 75 -5.58 16.73 10.94
C ASP A 75 -7.00 16.14 10.90
N ASN A 76 -7.60 15.86 12.07
CA ASN A 76 -8.98 15.38 12.13
C ASN A 76 -9.97 16.47 11.72
N SER A 77 -9.72 17.72 12.11
CA SER A 77 -10.57 18.84 11.72
C SER A 77 -10.42 19.23 10.24
N LYS A 78 -9.32 18.84 9.59
CA LYS A 78 -9.14 19.05 8.15
C LYS A 78 -10.12 18.26 7.28
N ILE A 79 -10.84 17.29 7.85
CA ILE A 79 -11.96 16.61 7.17
C ILE A 79 -13.05 17.59 6.72
N ALA A 80 -13.20 18.73 7.41
CA ALA A 80 -14.15 19.77 7.04
C ALA A 80 -13.83 20.44 5.69
N LEU A 81 -12.64 20.25 5.12
CA LEU A 81 -12.26 20.78 3.82
C LEU A 81 -12.75 19.93 2.65
N VAL A 82 -13.22 18.70 2.89
CA VAL A 82 -13.67 17.77 1.85
C VAL A 82 -14.71 18.37 0.89
N PRO A 83 -15.84 18.96 1.35
CA PRO A 83 -16.82 19.53 0.42
C PRO A 83 -16.28 20.74 -0.39
N HIS A 84 -15.30 21.48 0.15
CA HIS A 84 -14.62 22.55 -0.59
C HIS A 84 -13.68 21.99 -1.65
N ALA A 85 -12.88 20.99 -1.28
CA ALA A 85 -11.98 20.27 -2.17
C ALA A 85 -12.74 19.70 -3.38
N MET A 86 -13.88 19.06 -3.13
CA MET A 86 -14.75 18.53 -4.19
C MET A 86 -15.24 19.62 -5.13
N ALA A 87 -15.75 20.73 -4.60
CA ALA A 87 -16.24 21.84 -5.42
C ALA A 87 -15.11 22.48 -6.26
N LEU A 88 -13.90 22.61 -5.72
CA LEU A 88 -12.74 23.12 -6.46
C LEU A 88 -12.31 22.18 -7.59
N ILE A 89 -12.34 20.86 -7.36
CA ILE A 89 -11.99 19.86 -8.39
C ILE A 89 -12.97 19.91 -9.57
N GLU A 90 -14.27 20.10 -9.33
CA GLU A 90 -15.27 20.27 -10.41
C GLU A 90 -14.98 21.50 -11.28
N LYS A 91 -14.23 22.48 -10.75
CA LYS A 91 -13.79 23.69 -11.46
C LYS A 91 -12.38 23.57 -12.04
N LYS A 92 -11.81 22.36 -12.14
CA LYS A 92 -10.46 22.14 -12.72
C LYS A 92 -10.25 22.76 -14.10
N ASP A 93 -11.30 22.93 -14.89
CA ASP A 93 -11.22 23.53 -16.22
C ASP A 93 -11.00 25.04 -16.21
N GLU A 94 -11.18 25.70 -15.06
CA GLU A 94 -10.86 27.12 -14.85
C GLU A 94 -9.36 27.37 -14.61
N PHE A 95 -8.56 26.32 -14.36
CA PHE A 95 -7.11 26.42 -14.18
C PHE A 95 -6.35 25.80 -15.36
N THR A 96 -5.31 26.48 -15.83
CA THR A 96 -4.33 25.91 -16.76
C THR A 96 -3.34 25.00 -16.01
N PRO A 97 -2.74 24.00 -16.69
CA PRO A 97 -1.69 23.18 -16.09
C PRO A 97 -0.53 23.99 -15.53
N GLU A 98 -0.14 25.07 -16.22
CA GLU A 98 0.94 25.97 -15.79
C GLU A 98 0.59 26.72 -14.52
N GLU A 99 -0.63 27.25 -14.40
CA GLU A 99 -1.12 27.89 -13.17
C GLU A 99 -1.14 26.91 -11.99
N ILE A 100 -1.55 25.66 -12.21
CA ILE A 100 -1.54 24.65 -11.15
C ILE A 100 -0.12 24.39 -10.65
N ILE A 101 0.87 24.32 -11.56
CA ILE A 101 2.29 24.16 -11.16
C ILE A 101 2.76 25.36 -10.33
N LEU A 102 2.41 26.59 -10.73
CA LEU A 102 2.76 27.79 -9.97
C LEU A 102 2.14 27.78 -8.57
N LEU A 103 0.88 27.36 -8.45
CA LEU A 103 0.20 27.23 -7.16
C LEU A 103 0.82 26.14 -6.26
N LEU A 104 1.36 25.07 -6.85
CA LEU A 104 2.07 24.03 -6.10
C LEU A 104 3.45 24.47 -5.58
N GLN A 105 4.01 25.55 -6.12
CA GLN A 105 5.30 26.11 -5.71
C GLN A 105 5.17 27.27 -4.70
N ASP A 106 3.93 27.72 -4.48
CA ASP A 106 3.56 28.76 -3.52
C ASP A 106 3.73 28.21 -2.09
N ASP A 107 4.44 28.95 -1.23
CA ASP A 107 4.69 28.55 0.17
C ASP A 107 3.46 28.66 1.06
N GLU A 108 2.43 29.36 0.62
CA GLU A 108 1.15 29.44 1.33
C GLU A 108 0.21 28.27 1.00
N THR A 109 0.59 27.40 0.05
CA THR A 109 -0.21 26.22 -0.31
C THR A 109 0.04 25.09 0.70
N GLY A 110 -0.97 24.76 1.49
CA GLY A 110 -0.91 23.64 2.44
C GLY A 110 -1.11 22.28 1.76
N ALA A 111 -0.78 21.21 2.49
CA ALA A 111 -0.74 19.84 1.96
C ALA A 111 -2.08 19.35 1.35
N ILE A 112 -3.21 19.82 1.86
CA ILE A 112 -4.52 19.48 1.31
C ILE A 112 -4.73 20.17 -0.02
N LEU A 113 -4.45 21.47 -0.09
CA LEU A 113 -4.53 22.18 -1.35
C LEU A 113 -3.53 21.63 -2.38
N GLU A 114 -2.31 21.30 -1.97
CA GLU A 114 -1.35 20.60 -2.83
C GLU A 114 -1.97 19.32 -3.44
N SER A 115 -2.58 18.48 -2.60
CA SER A 115 -3.21 17.23 -3.05
C SER A 115 -4.37 17.46 -4.03
N ILE A 116 -5.17 18.49 -3.80
CA ILE A 116 -6.27 18.90 -4.70
C ILE A 116 -5.70 19.33 -6.05
N LEU A 117 -4.71 20.20 -6.05
CA LEU A 117 -4.04 20.73 -7.24
C LEU A 117 -3.38 19.62 -8.06
N ILE A 118 -2.65 18.70 -7.42
CA ILE A 118 -2.06 17.53 -8.09
C ILE A 118 -3.16 16.68 -8.75
N LYS A 119 -4.27 16.42 -8.05
CA LYS A 119 -5.39 15.66 -8.62
C LYS A 119 -6.00 16.35 -9.82
N MET A 120 -6.25 17.66 -9.74
CA MET A 120 -6.77 18.45 -10.86
C MET A 120 -5.82 18.37 -12.07
N TYR A 121 -4.51 18.53 -11.85
CA TYR A 121 -3.49 18.41 -12.90
C TYR A 121 -3.58 17.08 -13.65
N ILE A 122 -3.66 15.97 -12.91
CA ILE A 122 -3.75 14.61 -13.48
C ILE A 122 -5.10 14.37 -14.17
N GLU A 123 -6.22 14.82 -13.60
CA GLU A 123 -7.54 14.65 -14.21
C GLU A 123 -7.72 15.43 -15.52
N LYS A 124 -7.00 16.54 -15.66
CA LYS A 124 -6.88 17.30 -16.91
C LYS A 124 -6.04 16.57 -17.97
N LYS A 125 -5.43 15.43 -17.62
CA LYS A 125 -4.51 14.67 -18.48
C LYS A 125 -3.32 15.51 -18.97
N ALA A 126 -2.86 16.43 -18.13
CA ALA A 126 -1.65 17.19 -18.41
C ALA A 126 -0.43 16.25 -18.34
N ASP A 127 0.68 16.66 -18.97
CA ASP A 127 1.91 15.87 -18.99
C ASP A 127 2.48 15.73 -17.58
N SER A 128 2.43 14.52 -17.04
CA SER A 128 2.89 14.20 -15.68
C SER A 128 4.38 14.46 -15.50
N ASN A 129 5.18 14.41 -16.57
CA ASN A 129 6.63 14.67 -16.49
C ASN A 129 6.95 16.09 -16.03
N LYS A 130 6.03 17.04 -16.21
CA LYS A 130 6.17 18.42 -15.71
C LYS A 130 6.08 18.51 -14.19
N LEU A 131 5.58 17.49 -13.50
CA LEU A 131 5.57 17.43 -12.03
C LEU A 131 6.88 16.88 -11.44
N LEU A 132 7.74 16.23 -12.24
CA LEU A 132 9.01 15.65 -11.74
C LEU A 132 9.93 16.65 -11.06
N PRO A 133 10.08 17.91 -11.53
CA PRO A 133 10.89 18.91 -10.84
C PRO A 133 10.39 19.20 -9.42
N LEU A 134 9.08 19.11 -9.16
CA LEU A 134 8.47 19.39 -7.85
C LEU A 134 8.84 18.36 -6.79
N LEU A 135 9.26 17.16 -7.19
CA LEU A 135 9.76 16.14 -6.25
C LEU A 135 11.03 16.60 -5.50
N ASN A 136 11.78 17.54 -6.08
CA ASN A 136 12.95 18.16 -5.45
C ASN A 136 12.61 19.44 -4.66
N ASP A 137 11.36 19.93 -4.71
CA ASP A 137 10.98 21.19 -4.07
C ASP A 137 10.97 21.04 -2.55
N GLY A 138 11.70 21.89 -1.82
CA GLY A 138 11.77 21.86 -0.37
C GLY A 138 10.49 22.33 0.33
N LYS A 139 9.61 23.06 -0.38
CA LYS A 139 8.35 23.58 0.14
C LYS A 139 7.23 22.55 0.07
N LEU A 140 7.21 21.76 -0.99
CA LEU A 140 6.19 20.74 -1.21
C LEU A 140 6.30 19.62 -0.16
N SER A 141 5.17 19.30 0.48
CA SER A 141 5.13 18.27 1.52
C SER A 141 5.56 16.88 1.00
N SER A 142 6.06 16.03 1.91
CA SER A 142 6.47 14.67 1.55
C SER A 142 5.30 13.84 1.01
N ASP A 143 4.12 13.99 1.61
CA ASP A 143 2.91 13.27 1.21
C ASP A 143 2.45 13.71 -0.19
N SER A 144 2.56 14.99 -0.53
CA SER A 144 2.26 15.48 -1.88
C SER A 144 3.25 14.95 -2.92
N LYS A 145 4.53 14.80 -2.58
CA LYS A 145 5.53 14.18 -3.49
C LYS A 145 5.21 12.71 -3.74
N ASP A 146 4.87 11.98 -2.69
CA ASP A 146 4.39 10.60 -2.79
C ASP A 146 3.13 10.52 -3.66
N TYR A 147 2.19 11.46 -3.47
CA TYR A 147 0.95 11.52 -4.22
C TYR A 147 1.17 11.79 -5.71
N ILE A 148 2.07 12.72 -6.07
CA ILE A 148 2.49 12.96 -7.47
C ILE A 148 2.87 11.63 -8.13
N VAL A 149 3.77 10.86 -7.51
CA VAL A 149 4.24 9.58 -8.07
C VAL A 149 3.13 8.53 -8.10
N ALA A 150 2.31 8.45 -7.06
CA ALA A 150 1.23 7.49 -6.93
C ALA A 150 0.22 7.64 -8.08
N ILE A 151 -0.25 8.86 -8.35
CA ILE A 151 -1.33 9.09 -9.32
C ILE A 151 -0.87 9.57 -10.70
N GLY A 152 0.36 10.09 -10.84
CA GLY A 152 0.88 10.60 -12.11
C GLY A 152 1.15 9.53 -13.16
N ASP A 153 0.86 9.79 -14.44
CA ASP A 153 1.01 8.82 -15.53
C ASP A 153 2.46 8.79 -16.06
N PHE A 154 3.37 8.26 -15.22
CA PHE A 154 4.79 8.15 -15.54
C PHE A 154 5.10 6.88 -16.34
N SER A 155 6.04 7.00 -17.30
CA SER A 155 6.58 5.84 -18.00
C SER A 155 7.40 4.95 -17.06
N ASP A 156 7.58 3.69 -17.42
CA ASP A 156 8.43 2.76 -16.65
C ASP A 156 9.86 3.29 -16.50
N ASP A 157 10.41 3.97 -17.51
CA ASP A 157 11.74 4.59 -17.44
C ASP A 157 11.77 5.73 -16.42
N SER A 158 10.76 6.60 -16.42
CA SER A 158 10.65 7.68 -15.44
C SER A 158 10.50 7.14 -14.02
N LEU A 159 9.71 6.08 -13.82
CA LEU A 159 9.58 5.42 -12.52
C LEU A 159 10.89 4.78 -12.05
N THR A 160 11.64 4.20 -12.99
CA THR A 160 12.96 3.63 -12.73
C THR A 160 13.94 4.73 -12.29
N ASP A 161 13.99 5.84 -13.02
CA ASP A 161 14.82 7.00 -12.68
C ASP A 161 14.48 7.57 -11.29
N ILE A 162 13.20 7.63 -10.95
CA ILE A 162 12.74 8.03 -9.60
C ILE A 162 13.28 7.05 -8.54
N CYS A 163 13.23 5.73 -8.79
CA CYS A 163 13.75 4.74 -7.84
C CYS A 163 15.26 4.92 -7.58
N TYR A 164 16.06 5.22 -8.61
CA TYR A 164 17.50 5.46 -8.43
C TYR A 164 17.80 6.80 -7.75
N LYS A 165 17.04 7.85 -8.09
CA LYS A 165 17.34 9.23 -7.67
C LYS A 165 16.99 9.52 -6.22
N TYR A 166 15.93 8.93 -5.68
CA TYR A 166 15.40 9.30 -4.36
C TYR A 166 15.69 8.24 -3.28
N ASP A 167 15.95 8.70 -2.06
CA ASP A 167 16.29 7.87 -0.89
C ASP A 167 15.25 8.00 0.23
N ASN A 168 13.99 8.27 -0.13
CA ASN A 168 12.87 8.49 0.77
C ASN A 168 11.59 7.77 0.29
N SER A 169 10.44 8.06 0.88
CA SER A 169 9.15 7.43 0.55
C SER A 169 8.80 7.44 -0.94
N VAL A 170 9.24 8.47 -1.69
CA VAL A 170 9.03 8.61 -3.13
C VAL A 170 9.57 7.40 -3.90
N THR A 171 10.75 6.86 -3.52
CA THR A 171 11.28 5.64 -4.18
C THR A 171 10.40 4.42 -3.93
N VAL A 172 9.79 4.32 -2.74
CA VAL A 172 8.94 3.19 -2.39
C VAL A 172 7.63 3.25 -3.18
N VAL A 173 7.05 4.46 -3.32
CA VAL A 173 5.84 4.67 -4.12
C VAL A 173 6.11 4.39 -5.60
N ALA A 174 7.23 4.87 -6.13
CA ALA A 174 7.65 4.61 -7.52
C ALA A 174 7.78 3.11 -7.77
N MET A 175 8.45 2.38 -6.86
CA MET A 175 8.62 0.94 -6.96
C MET A 175 7.29 0.18 -6.90
N LYS A 176 6.36 0.57 -6.01
CA LYS A 176 5.02 -0.06 -5.96
C LYS A 176 4.28 0.06 -7.28
N LYS A 177 4.48 1.16 -7.99
CA LYS A 177 3.90 1.37 -9.32
C LYS A 177 4.64 0.57 -10.38
N LEU A 178 5.97 0.63 -10.39
CA LEU A 178 6.82 -0.08 -11.33
C LEU A 178 6.62 -1.60 -11.26
N MET A 179 6.52 -2.19 -10.06
CA MET A 179 6.27 -3.64 -9.91
C MET A 179 4.90 -4.07 -10.48
N THR A 180 3.96 -3.12 -10.61
CA THR A 180 2.65 -3.36 -11.19
C THR A 180 2.69 -3.23 -12.72
N THR A 181 3.36 -2.20 -13.24
CA THR A 181 3.44 -1.92 -14.69
C THR A 181 4.48 -2.77 -15.41
N ASN A 182 5.66 -2.94 -14.80
CA ASN A 182 6.81 -3.62 -15.38
C ASN A 182 7.67 -4.28 -14.28
N VAL A 183 7.27 -5.51 -13.94
CA VAL A 183 7.92 -6.30 -12.89
C VAL A 183 9.38 -6.65 -13.20
N GLU A 184 9.78 -6.74 -14.47
CA GLU A 184 11.17 -7.04 -14.85
C GLU A 184 12.09 -5.84 -14.58
N LYS A 185 11.68 -4.62 -14.92
CA LYS A 185 12.43 -3.40 -14.56
C LYS A 185 12.50 -3.19 -13.04
N ALA A 186 11.40 -3.44 -12.34
CA ALA A 186 11.40 -3.43 -10.87
C ALA A 186 12.42 -4.42 -10.30
N TYR A 187 12.53 -5.61 -10.89
CA TYR A 187 13.52 -6.61 -10.52
C TYR A 187 14.95 -6.18 -10.84
N GLN A 188 15.20 -5.56 -12.00
CA GLN A 188 16.54 -5.06 -12.36
C GLN A 188 17.06 -4.06 -11.32
N PHE A 189 16.24 -3.07 -10.95
CA PHE A 189 16.57 -2.16 -9.85
C PHE A 189 16.81 -2.92 -8.54
N ALA A 190 15.92 -3.85 -8.19
CA ALA A 190 16.02 -4.60 -6.95
C ALA A 190 17.31 -5.43 -6.86
N SER A 191 17.68 -6.09 -7.96
CA SER A 191 18.88 -6.90 -8.09
C SER A 191 20.13 -6.03 -7.98
N GLU A 192 20.15 -4.86 -8.62
CA GLU A 192 21.26 -3.92 -8.49
C GLU A 192 21.46 -3.48 -7.03
N ILE A 193 20.39 -3.13 -6.33
CA ILE A 193 20.47 -2.67 -4.94
C ILE A 193 20.79 -3.81 -3.95
N LEU A 194 20.22 -5.01 -4.13
CA LEU A 194 20.38 -6.11 -3.16
C LEU A 194 21.64 -6.95 -3.39
N ILE A 195 22.10 -7.05 -4.64
CA ILE A 195 23.26 -7.90 -5.02
C ILE A 195 24.51 -7.05 -5.23
N ASN A 196 24.40 -5.94 -5.97
CA ASN A 196 25.57 -5.20 -6.46
C ASN A 196 25.96 -4.02 -5.56
N ASP A 197 25.00 -3.34 -4.94
CA ASP A 197 25.27 -2.23 -4.04
C ASP A 197 25.46 -2.72 -2.59
N THR A 198 26.67 -2.56 -2.07
CA THR A 198 27.08 -3.14 -0.78
C THR A 198 27.36 -2.09 0.29
N LYS A 199 27.24 -0.78 0.00
CA LYS A 199 27.63 0.28 0.94
C LYS A 199 26.69 1.47 0.92
N ASN A 200 26.12 1.77 2.09
CA ASN A 200 25.32 2.98 2.38
C ASN A 200 24.03 3.16 1.55
N VAL A 201 23.31 2.05 1.29
CA VAL A 201 21.95 2.11 0.73
C VAL A 201 20.97 2.59 1.82
N SER A 202 20.07 3.50 1.47
CA SER A 202 19.02 3.98 2.39
C SER A 202 17.99 2.89 2.70
N ASP A 203 17.37 2.98 3.88
CA ASP A 203 16.26 2.11 4.28
C ASP A 203 15.11 2.11 3.25
N ALA A 204 14.81 3.26 2.65
CA ALA A 204 13.78 3.40 1.65
C ALA A 204 14.13 2.65 0.35
N LYS A 205 15.37 2.72 -0.11
CA LYS A 205 15.84 1.95 -1.28
C LYS A 205 15.89 0.46 -1.00
N LEU A 206 16.33 0.04 0.19
CA LEU A 206 16.30 -1.36 0.59
C LEU A 206 14.86 -1.90 0.62
N TRP A 207 13.91 -1.13 1.14
CA TRP A 207 12.50 -1.49 1.11
C TRP A 207 11.97 -1.56 -0.33
N ALA A 208 12.24 -0.55 -1.17
CA ALA A 208 11.85 -0.58 -2.58
C ALA A 208 12.41 -1.83 -3.27
N ALA A 209 13.71 -2.09 -3.14
CA ALA A 209 14.35 -3.25 -3.72
C ALA A 209 13.72 -4.57 -3.24
N SER A 210 13.43 -4.70 -1.93
CA SER A 210 12.77 -5.89 -1.41
C SER A 210 11.37 -6.08 -2.01
N LEU A 211 10.61 -5.01 -2.25
CA LEU A 211 9.29 -5.08 -2.90
C LEU A 211 9.40 -5.58 -4.34
N GLY A 212 10.35 -5.02 -5.11
CA GLY A 212 10.59 -5.40 -6.50
C GLY A 212 10.96 -6.89 -6.64
N ALA A 213 11.91 -7.35 -5.82
CA ALA A 213 12.31 -8.77 -5.81
C ALA A 213 11.17 -9.70 -5.36
N GLY A 214 10.43 -9.31 -4.31
CA GLY A 214 9.30 -10.10 -3.81
C GLY A 214 8.18 -10.25 -4.84
N GLU A 215 7.85 -9.20 -5.60
CA GLU A 215 6.86 -9.27 -6.68
C GLU A 215 7.36 -10.10 -7.87
N TYR A 216 8.63 -9.97 -8.24
CA TYR A 216 9.19 -10.73 -9.36
C TYR A 216 9.13 -12.24 -9.10
N PHE A 217 9.69 -12.71 -7.98
CA PHE A 217 9.68 -14.14 -7.66
C PHE A 217 8.30 -14.71 -7.33
N ASN A 218 7.32 -13.86 -6.98
CA ASN A 218 5.92 -14.26 -6.89
C ASN A 218 5.34 -14.63 -8.26
N ARG A 219 5.72 -13.92 -9.34
CA ARG A 219 5.20 -14.14 -10.69
C ARG A 219 6.02 -15.16 -11.48
N PHE A 220 7.34 -15.17 -11.29
CA PHE A 220 8.27 -16.03 -12.00
C PHE A 220 8.80 -17.08 -11.03
N SER A 221 8.05 -18.17 -10.89
CA SER A 221 8.43 -19.31 -10.07
C SER A 221 9.58 -20.08 -10.72
N GLY A 222 10.74 -20.14 -10.06
CA GLY A 222 11.89 -20.93 -10.48
C GLY A 222 12.96 -21.02 -9.38
N ASP A 223 13.76 -22.08 -9.40
CA ASP A 223 14.93 -22.21 -8.53
C ASP A 223 16.12 -21.50 -9.18
N ASP A 224 16.11 -20.16 -9.08
CA ASP A 224 17.17 -19.29 -9.58
C ASP A 224 18.26 -19.14 -8.50
N SER A 225 19.52 -19.28 -8.92
CA SER A 225 20.67 -18.90 -8.09
C SER A 225 20.56 -17.48 -7.54
N GLU A 226 20.01 -16.54 -8.30
CA GLU A 226 19.81 -15.15 -7.86
C GLU A 226 18.74 -15.07 -6.77
N LYS A 227 17.66 -15.86 -6.86
CA LYS A 227 16.64 -15.94 -5.81
C LYS A 227 17.25 -16.33 -4.47
N LYS A 228 18.12 -17.34 -4.45
CA LYS A 228 18.81 -17.78 -3.23
C LYS A 228 19.68 -16.67 -2.64
N ILE A 229 20.45 -15.96 -3.46
CA ILE A 229 21.28 -14.83 -3.03
C ILE A 229 20.40 -13.73 -2.40
N ILE A 230 19.32 -13.35 -3.08
CA ILE A 230 18.40 -12.31 -2.60
C ILE A 230 17.70 -12.74 -1.30
N VAL A 231 17.24 -13.98 -1.22
CA VAL A 231 16.59 -14.52 0.00
C VAL A 231 17.54 -14.42 1.20
N GLU A 232 18.78 -14.89 1.05
CA GLU A 232 19.76 -14.80 2.14
C GLU A 232 20.10 -13.34 2.47
N LYS A 233 20.16 -12.47 1.45
CA LYS A 233 20.37 -11.03 1.68
C LYS A 233 19.24 -10.41 2.51
N LEU A 234 17.99 -10.71 2.20
CA LEU A 234 16.84 -10.18 2.95
C LEU A 234 16.80 -10.72 4.39
N LYS A 235 17.20 -11.98 4.61
CA LYS A 235 17.35 -12.56 5.97
C LYS A 235 18.46 -11.87 6.77
N GLU A 236 19.59 -11.60 6.12
CA GLU A 236 20.69 -10.83 6.71
C GLU A 236 20.21 -9.43 7.10
N LEU A 237 19.58 -8.70 6.18
CA LEU A 237 19.05 -7.35 6.41
C LEU A 237 18.02 -7.31 7.53
N PHE A 238 17.12 -8.28 7.61
CA PHE A 238 16.20 -8.44 8.74
C PHE A 238 16.94 -8.59 10.08
N SER A 239 18.03 -9.37 10.10
CA SER A 239 18.79 -9.66 11.32
C SER A 239 19.63 -8.49 11.82
N ILE A 240 20.11 -7.61 10.91
CA ILE A 240 21.01 -6.50 11.26
C ILE A 240 20.34 -5.13 11.31
N SER A 241 19.17 -4.98 10.68
CA SER A 241 18.46 -3.70 10.67
C SER A 241 18.03 -3.29 12.09
N LYS A 242 18.11 -1.99 12.38
CA LYS A 242 17.63 -1.39 13.64
C LYS A 242 16.26 -0.73 13.48
N ASN A 243 15.78 -0.61 12.25
CA ASN A 243 14.51 0.00 11.93
C ASN A 243 13.44 -1.08 11.83
N GLU A 244 12.63 -1.23 12.89
CA GLU A 244 11.58 -2.26 12.97
C GLU A 244 10.59 -2.16 11.81
N VAL A 245 10.21 -0.94 11.41
CA VAL A 245 9.28 -0.75 10.28
C VAL A 245 9.83 -1.35 8.99
N VAL A 246 11.14 -1.24 8.76
CA VAL A 246 11.82 -1.75 7.56
C VAL A 246 12.09 -3.25 7.67
N LYS A 247 12.41 -3.76 8.86
CA LYS A 247 12.57 -5.20 9.13
C LYS A 247 11.34 -5.99 8.69
N ASP A 248 10.17 -5.51 9.08
CA ASP A 248 8.89 -6.13 8.72
C ASP A 248 8.72 -6.21 7.21
N LYS A 249 9.19 -5.19 6.47
CA LYS A 249 9.08 -5.15 5.00
C LYS A 249 9.91 -6.23 4.34
N PHE A 250 11.07 -6.58 4.89
CA PHE A 250 11.87 -7.70 4.38
C PHE A 250 11.12 -9.02 4.55
N ILE A 251 10.47 -9.25 5.69
CA ILE A 251 9.66 -10.45 5.92
C ILE A 251 8.43 -10.45 5.00
N TYR A 252 7.73 -9.33 4.83
CA TYR A 252 6.62 -9.23 3.89
C TYR A 252 7.04 -9.53 2.45
N SER A 253 8.22 -9.05 2.03
CA SER A 253 8.78 -9.33 0.71
C SER A 253 9.14 -10.80 0.55
N LEU A 254 9.77 -11.42 1.55
CA LEU A 254 10.08 -12.85 1.57
C LEU A 254 8.81 -13.71 1.50
N ALA A 255 7.81 -13.39 2.33
CA ALA A 255 6.52 -14.08 2.34
C ALA A 255 5.76 -13.98 1.00
N LYS A 256 6.05 -12.96 0.20
CA LYS A 256 5.42 -12.75 -1.11
C LYS A 256 6.02 -13.63 -2.21
N MET A 257 7.24 -14.14 -2.05
CA MET A 257 7.94 -14.93 -3.08
C MET A 257 7.32 -16.31 -3.37
N ASN A 258 6.27 -16.69 -2.62
CA ASN A 258 5.56 -17.97 -2.76
C ASN A 258 6.52 -19.19 -2.77
N ASP A 259 7.48 -19.17 -1.85
CA ASP A 259 8.54 -20.17 -1.73
C ASP A 259 8.43 -20.92 -0.41
N PHE A 260 8.37 -22.25 -0.47
CA PHE A 260 8.16 -23.07 0.73
C PHE A 260 9.38 -23.09 1.66
N ASP A 261 10.60 -22.96 1.15
CA ASP A 261 11.80 -22.87 1.99
C ASP A 261 11.84 -21.53 2.74
N VAL A 262 11.44 -20.45 2.07
CA VAL A 262 11.26 -19.14 2.71
C VAL A 262 10.14 -19.18 3.76
N PHE A 263 9.01 -19.82 3.43
CA PHE A 263 7.92 -20.03 4.38
C PHE A 263 8.39 -20.76 5.64
N LYS A 264 9.11 -21.87 5.49
CA LYS A 264 9.67 -22.64 6.62
C LYS A 264 10.55 -21.78 7.51
N TYR A 265 11.43 -20.97 6.91
CA TYR A 265 12.26 -20.02 7.66
C TYR A 265 11.38 -19.06 8.49
N ILE A 266 10.38 -18.42 7.87
CA ILE A 266 9.54 -17.43 8.57
C ILE A 266 8.77 -18.05 9.74
N ILE A 267 8.18 -19.23 9.54
CA ILE A 267 7.39 -19.92 10.57
C ILE A 267 8.26 -20.45 11.72
N SER A 268 9.53 -20.76 11.45
CA SER A 268 10.43 -21.34 12.46
C SER A 268 11.26 -20.35 13.25
N ASP A 269 11.54 -19.16 12.71
CA ASP A 269 12.38 -18.17 13.41
C ASP A 269 11.58 -17.48 14.53
N ASP A 270 12.05 -17.64 15.77
CA ASP A 270 11.43 -17.04 16.96
C ASP A 270 11.61 -15.52 17.05
N LYS A 271 12.52 -14.93 16.26
CA LYS A 271 12.70 -13.48 16.17
C LYS A 271 11.64 -12.81 15.31
N ILE A 272 10.94 -13.56 14.47
CA ILE A 272 9.83 -13.06 13.67
C ILE A 272 8.57 -13.15 14.52
N ASP A 273 7.91 -12.01 14.71
CA ASP A 273 6.71 -11.93 15.52
C ASP A 273 5.53 -12.71 14.90
N THR A 274 4.52 -12.91 15.73
CA THR A 274 3.33 -13.67 15.37
C THR A 274 2.52 -12.99 14.26
N ASP A 275 2.47 -11.66 14.19
CA ASP A 275 1.67 -10.94 13.20
C ASP A 275 2.26 -11.10 11.79
N LEU A 276 3.58 -11.09 11.67
CA LEU A 276 4.30 -11.39 10.43
C LEU A 276 4.13 -12.85 10.01
N LYS A 277 4.12 -13.79 10.97
CA LYS A 277 3.83 -15.21 10.72
C LYS A 277 2.41 -15.40 10.23
N ILE A 278 1.41 -14.79 10.88
CA ILE A 278 0.01 -14.79 10.44
C ILE A 278 -0.10 -14.25 9.02
N SER A 279 0.48 -13.08 8.74
CA SER A 279 0.41 -12.50 7.38
C SER A 279 1.08 -13.39 6.33
N THR A 280 2.14 -14.11 6.71
CA THR A 280 2.81 -15.09 5.84
C THR A 280 1.91 -16.28 5.53
N ILE A 281 1.20 -16.80 6.53
CA ILE A 281 0.21 -17.88 6.37
C ILE A 281 -0.92 -17.44 5.44
N GLU A 282 -1.52 -16.28 5.70
CA GLU A 282 -2.63 -15.75 4.89
C GLU A 282 -2.24 -15.52 3.42
N ARG A 283 -1.01 -15.06 3.16
CA ARG A 283 -0.52 -14.83 1.79
C ARG A 283 -0.26 -16.11 1.02
N ASN A 284 0.04 -17.20 1.73
CA ASN A 284 0.49 -18.46 1.14
C ASN A 284 -0.55 -19.60 1.32
N VAL A 285 -1.82 -19.28 1.61
CA VAL A 285 -2.88 -20.29 1.77
C VAL A 285 -2.94 -21.25 0.60
N GLN A 286 -2.86 -20.75 -0.64
CA GLN A 286 -2.88 -21.61 -1.83
C GLN A 286 -1.71 -22.61 -1.84
N MET A 287 -0.48 -22.15 -1.60
CA MET A 287 0.70 -23.03 -1.50
C MET A 287 0.52 -24.07 -0.39
N LEU A 288 -0.06 -23.69 0.75
CA LEU A 288 -0.32 -24.61 1.86
C LEU A 288 -1.37 -25.66 1.50
N VAL A 289 -2.43 -25.30 0.78
CA VAL A 289 -3.44 -26.24 0.26
C VAL A 289 -2.82 -27.22 -0.74
N GLU A 290 -2.02 -26.72 -1.70
CA GLU A 290 -1.33 -27.55 -2.70
C GLU A 290 -0.34 -28.54 -2.05
N LYS A 291 0.42 -28.06 -1.06
CA LYS A 291 1.31 -28.92 -0.27
C LYS A 291 0.54 -29.86 0.65
N SER A 292 -0.66 -29.51 1.10
CA SER A 292 -1.48 -30.40 1.92
C SER A 292 -2.14 -31.52 1.11
N THR A 293 -2.36 -31.32 -0.18
CA THR A 293 -3.03 -32.30 -1.09
C THR A 293 -2.07 -33.20 -1.88
N SER A 294 -0.80 -32.80 -2.02
CA SER A 294 0.24 -33.56 -2.72
C SER A 294 1.02 -34.52 -1.80
N LYS A 295 1.86 -35.38 -2.39
CA LYS A 295 2.77 -36.25 -1.61
C LYS A 295 3.83 -35.37 -0.94
N THR A 296 3.61 -35.08 0.33
CA THR A 296 4.43 -34.15 1.12
C THR A 296 5.29 -34.91 2.12
N SER A 297 6.54 -34.49 2.27
CA SER A 297 7.45 -35.13 3.21
C SER A 297 7.02 -34.85 4.66
N SER A 298 7.40 -35.73 5.60
CA SER A 298 7.09 -35.53 7.03
C SER A 298 7.65 -34.21 7.56
N SER A 299 8.80 -33.77 7.04
CA SER A 299 9.39 -32.47 7.37
C SER A 299 8.48 -31.33 6.92
N GLU A 300 8.10 -31.29 5.65
CA GLU A 300 7.18 -30.26 5.13
C GLU A 300 5.83 -30.25 5.86
N LEU A 301 5.28 -31.43 6.18
CA LEU A 301 4.04 -31.57 6.94
C LEU A 301 4.15 -30.95 8.34
N SER A 302 5.28 -31.11 9.04
CA SER A 302 5.47 -30.51 10.36
C SER A 302 5.41 -28.97 10.34
N TYR A 303 5.88 -28.34 9.26
CA TYR A 303 5.77 -26.88 9.11
C TYR A 303 4.35 -26.43 8.78
N ILE A 304 3.58 -27.23 8.03
CA ILE A 304 2.16 -26.96 7.79
C ILE A 304 1.39 -27.05 9.11
N ILE A 305 1.66 -28.08 9.92
CA ILE A 305 1.06 -28.24 11.25
C ILE A 305 1.38 -27.02 12.13
N LYS A 306 2.68 -26.68 12.28
CA LYS A 306 3.11 -25.52 13.06
C LYS A 306 2.45 -24.21 12.59
N ALA A 307 2.28 -24.03 11.29
CA ALA A 307 1.57 -22.88 10.76
C ALA A 307 0.09 -22.86 11.17
N MET A 308 -0.61 -24.00 11.09
CA MET A 308 -2.02 -24.09 11.46
C MET A 308 -2.27 -24.00 12.97
N GLU A 309 -1.27 -24.29 13.81
CA GLU A 309 -1.32 -23.98 15.24
C GLU A 309 -1.23 -22.48 15.53
N ILE A 310 -0.47 -21.73 14.71
CA ILE A 310 -0.36 -20.26 14.83
C ILE A 310 -1.64 -19.60 14.30
N HIS A 311 -2.11 -20.03 13.13
CA HIS A 311 -3.24 -19.42 12.45
C HIS A 311 -4.03 -20.48 11.65
N PRO A 312 -5.08 -21.07 12.26
CA PRO A 312 -5.82 -22.17 11.64
C PRO A 312 -6.67 -21.68 10.46
N ILE A 313 -6.45 -22.27 9.28
CA ILE A 313 -7.18 -21.98 8.04
C ILE A 313 -8.01 -23.20 7.62
N LEU A 314 -9.31 -23.01 7.44
CA LEU A 314 -10.26 -24.09 7.16
C LEU A 314 -9.90 -24.88 5.90
N GLU A 315 -9.54 -24.20 4.81
CA GLU A 315 -9.23 -24.83 3.53
C GLU A 315 -7.98 -25.71 3.58
N VAL A 316 -7.00 -25.34 4.42
CA VAL A 316 -5.83 -26.19 4.68
C VAL A 316 -6.24 -27.41 5.50
N GLY A 317 -7.12 -27.25 6.49
CA GLY A 317 -7.69 -28.37 7.26
C GLY A 317 -8.44 -29.37 6.38
N GLU A 318 -9.29 -28.88 5.47
CA GLU A 318 -10.01 -29.70 4.48
C GLU A 318 -9.05 -30.49 3.58
N ALA A 319 -8.01 -29.83 3.08
CA ALA A 319 -6.96 -30.45 2.27
C ALA A 319 -6.21 -31.56 3.02
N LEU A 320 -5.81 -31.32 4.27
CA LEU A 320 -5.17 -32.31 5.12
C LEU A 320 -6.11 -33.50 5.42
N GLN A 321 -7.39 -33.24 5.68
CA GLN A 321 -8.39 -34.28 5.93
C GLN A 321 -8.61 -35.16 4.69
N GLN A 322 -8.60 -34.57 3.50
CA GLN A 322 -8.67 -35.32 2.23
C GLN A 322 -7.43 -36.19 2.05
N SER A 323 -6.23 -35.65 2.31
CA SER A 323 -4.97 -36.39 2.22
C SER A 323 -4.85 -37.54 3.21
N LEU A 324 -5.41 -37.40 4.41
CA LEU A 324 -5.54 -38.49 5.38
C LEU A 324 -6.42 -39.63 4.85
N LYS A 325 -7.53 -39.31 4.18
CA LYS A 325 -8.46 -40.29 3.57
C LYS A 325 -7.81 -41.01 2.39
N SER A 326 -7.05 -40.29 1.55
CA SER A 326 -6.36 -40.83 0.38
C SER A 326 -5.00 -41.46 0.68
N ARG A 327 -4.52 -41.37 1.93
CA ARG A 327 -3.22 -41.88 2.41
C ARG A 327 -2.01 -41.29 1.67
N THR A 328 -2.11 -40.03 1.24
CA THR A 328 -1.01 -39.29 0.61
C THR A 328 -0.06 -38.64 1.63
N VAL A 329 -0.51 -38.52 2.88
CA VAL A 329 0.29 -38.08 4.03
C VAL A 329 0.27 -39.14 5.15
N PRO A 330 1.33 -39.23 5.98
CA PRO A 330 1.35 -40.17 7.09
C PRO A 330 0.28 -39.83 8.14
N GLN A 331 -0.38 -40.86 8.67
CA GLN A 331 -1.30 -40.68 9.79
C GLN A 331 -0.48 -40.55 11.08
N SER A 332 -0.61 -39.42 11.77
CA SER A 332 -0.03 -39.18 13.09
C SER A 332 -1.09 -38.59 14.03
N GLU A 333 -0.93 -38.81 15.34
CA GLU A 333 -1.80 -38.22 16.36
C GLU A 333 -1.78 -36.69 16.29
N GLU A 334 -0.60 -36.12 16.07
CA GLU A 334 -0.38 -34.68 15.92
C GLU A 334 -1.17 -34.10 14.73
N LEU A 335 -1.14 -34.75 13.57
CA LEU A 335 -1.89 -34.31 12.40
C LEU A 335 -3.40 -34.39 12.64
N MET A 336 -3.88 -35.46 13.25
CA MET A 336 -5.31 -35.60 13.59
C MET A 336 -5.77 -34.55 14.61
N ALA A 337 -4.94 -34.27 15.62
CA ALA A 337 -5.20 -33.20 16.60
C ALA A 337 -5.24 -31.82 15.93
N THR A 338 -4.32 -31.57 14.99
CA THR A 338 -4.26 -30.32 14.21
C THR A 338 -5.50 -30.14 13.34
N VAL A 339 -5.92 -31.16 12.59
CA VAL A 339 -7.15 -31.10 11.78
C VAL A 339 -8.37 -30.79 12.66
N LYS A 340 -8.49 -31.46 13.82
CA LYS A 340 -9.56 -31.17 14.77
C LYS A 340 -9.46 -29.74 15.35
N HIS A 341 -8.25 -29.24 15.60
CA HIS A 341 -8.06 -27.87 16.07
C HIS A 341 -8.54 -26.86 15.02
N ILE A 342 -8.20 -27.07 13.74
CA ILE A 342 -8.65 -26.24 12.61
C ILE A 342 -10.17 -26.31 12.46
N GLU A 343 -10.79 -27.49 12.55
CA GLU A 343 -12.25 -27.63 12.47
C GLU A 343 -13.00 -26.79 13.52
N ASN A 344 -12.41 -26.62 14.73
CA ASN A 344 -13.04 -25.90 15.82
C ASN A 344 -12.73 -24.40 15.86
N ASN A 345 -11.56 -23.97 15.36
CA ASN A 345 -11.05 -22.60 15.53
C ASN A 345 -10.70 -21.91 14.20
N GLY A 346 -10.82 -22.63 13.08
CA GLY A 346 -10.35 -22.18 11.79
C GLY A 346 -11.17 -21.01 11.25
N ILE A 347 -10.48 -20.13 10.55
CA ILE A 347 -11.10 -19.07 9.76
C ILE A 347 -11.01 -19.38 8.27
N LYS A 348 -11.83 -18.69 7.48
CA LYS A 348 -11.78 -18.78 6.03
C LYS A 348 -10.52 -18.11 5.50
N GLY A 349 -9.75 -18.82 4.68
CA GLY A 349 -8.57 -18.28 4.03
C GLY A 349 -8.90 -17.17 3.03
N VAL A 350 -7.99 -16.20 2.91
CA VAL A 350 -8.07 -15.15 1.89
C VAL A 350 -7.26 -15.59 0.67
N PHE A 351 -7.93 -16.20 -0.31
CA PHE A 351 -7.32 -16.46 -1.61
C PHE A 351 -7.14 -15.13 -2.35
N LYS A 352 -5.93 -14.56 -2.27
CA LYS A 352 -5.63 -13.25 -2.90
C LYS A 352 -5.66 -13.28 -4.44
N TYR A 353 -5.88 -14.44 -5.05
CA TYR A 353 -5.90 -14.61 -6.51
C TYR A 353 -7.04 -15.54 -6.94
N GLU A 354 -8.28 -15.05 -6.89
CA GLU A 354 -9.26 -15.54 -7.87
C GLU A 354 -8.79 -15.07 -9.25
N GLN A 355 -8.36 -16.05 -10.05
CA GLN A 355 -7.80 -15.92 -11.39
C GLN A 355 -8.71 -15.07 -12.30
N ASN A 356 -8.12 -14.13 -13.05
CA ASN A 356 -8.66 -13.78 -14.38
C ASN A 356 -7.93 -14.59 -15.43
#